data_AF-A0A2K9AGA9-F1
#
_entry.id   AF-A0A2K9AGA9-F1
#
_cell.length_a   1.000
_cell.length_b   1.000
_cell.length_c   1.000
_cell.angle_alpha   90.00
_cell.angle_beta   90.00
_cell.angle_gamma   90.00
#
_symmetry.space_group_name_H-M   'P 1'
#
loop_
_entity.id
_entity.type
_entity.pdbx_description
1 polymer ?
#
loop_
_entity_poly.entity_id
_entity_poly.type
_entity_poly.pdbx_seq_one_letter_code
_entity_poly.pdbx_strand_id
1 'polypeptide(L)'
;MSIDAIVFPLANPIPEITRELALEAGARIVGTGASNQPNQINNALVFPGIFKGALEARVKDITDDMKIAACKALARIIKKEDLTETYIIPNIFNKKVATYISKAVIKAAK
;
A
#
# COMPACT_ATOMS: atom_id res chain seq x y z
N MET A 1 17.87 12.84 -9.11
CA MET A 1 17.58 11.70 -8.21
C MET A 1 18.60 10.59 -8.47
N SER A 2 18.66 9.55 -7.65
CA SER A 2 19.45 8.35 -7.97
C SER A 2 18.92 7.66 -9.22
N ILE A 3 19.73 6.76 -9.79
CA ILE A 3 19.23 5.76 -10.74
C ILE A 3 18.08 4.99 -10.08
N ASP A 4 17.08 4.58 -10.86
CA ASP A 4 15.89 3.86 -10.42
C ASP A 4 14.99 4.62 -9.43
N ALA A 5 14.80 5.91 -9.69
CA ALA A 5 13.98 6.78 -8.84
C ALA A 5 12.53 6.26 -8.65
N ILE A 6 12.08 6.24 -7.39
CA ILE A 6 10.69 5.96 -7.00
C ILE A 6 10.05 7.28 -6.56
N VAL A 7 8.91 7.64 -7.15
CA VAL A 7 8.22 8.91 -6.90
C VAL A 7 6.78 8.64 -6.51
N PHE A 8 6.35 9.10 -5.32
CA PHE A 8 4.98 8.98 -4.85
C PHE A 8 4.33 10.36 -4.67
N PRO A 9 3.73 10.94 -5.71
CA PRO A 9 2.97 12.17 -5.57
C PRO A 9 1.55 11.83 -5.09
N LEU A 10 1.28 12.06 -3.81
CA LEU A 10 0.07 11.59 -3.11
C LEU A 10 -0.90 12.72 -2.74
N ALA A 11 -0.59 13.98 -3.09
CA ALA A 11 -1.52 15.07 -2.93
C ALA A 11 -2.81 14.83 -3.74
N ASN A 12 -3.95 15.21 -3.15
CA ASN A 12 -5.27 15.11 -3.76
C ASN A 12 -5.98 16.48 -3.69
N PRO A 13 -6.79 16.86 -4.71
CA PRO A 13 -7.02 16.14 -5.97
C PRO A 13 -5.89 16.35 -7.01
N ILE A 14 -5.03 17.36 -6.80
CA ILE A 14 -3.92 17.70 -7.68
C ILE A 14 -2.62 17.14 -7.07
N PRO A 15 -1.92 16.21 -7.76
CA PRO A 15 -0.66 15.63 -7.28
C PRO A 15 0.49 16.64 -7.39
N GLU A 16 1.57 16.41 -6.64
CA GLU A 16 2.79 17.22 -6.65
C GLU A 16 3.46 17.27 -8.03
N ILE A 17 3.34 16.18 -8.79
CA ILE A 17 3.75 16.03 -10.18
C ILE A 17 2.84 14.98 -10.84
N THR A 18 2.50 15.14 -12.12
CA THR A 18 1.74 14.11 -12.82
C THR A 18 2.59 12.86 -13.04
N ARG A 19 1.94 11.71 -13.23
CA ARG A 19 2.64 10.45 -13.50
C ARG A 19 3.51 10.58 -14.75
N GLU A 20 2.96 11.19 -15.79
CA GLU A 20 3.57 11.36 -17.10
C GLU A 20 4.85 12.20 -16.98
N LEU A 21 4.76 13.36 -16.33
CA LEU A 21 5.91 14.24 -16.12
C LEU A 21 6.99 13.60 -15.24
N ALA A 22 6.60 12.82 -14.21
CA ALA A 22 7.57 12.11 -13.37
C ALA A 22 8.35 11.05 -14.17
N LEU A 23 7.66 10.29 -15.04
CA LEU A 23 8.29 9.31 -15.91
C LEU A 23 9.19 9.97 -16.96
N GLU A 24 8.74 11.06 -17.58
CA GLU A 24 9.55 11.86 -18.53
C GLU A 24 10.81 12.44 -17.85
N ALA A 25 10.71 12.83 -16.58
CA ALA A 25 11.84 13.29 -15.78
C ALA A 25 12.79 12.17 -15.31
N GLY A 26 12.50 10.91 -15.64
CA GLY A 26 13.37 9.75 -15.37
C GLY A 26 13.01 8.95 -14.12
N ALA A 27 11.80 9.06 -13.58
CA ALA A 27 11.32 8.14 -12.55
C ALA A 27 11.15 6.73 -13.13
N ARG A 28 11.61 5.71 -12.39
CA ARG A 28 11.41 4.31 -12.74
C ARG A 28 10.06 3.78 -12.25
N ILE A 29 9.67 4.16 -11.03
CA ILE A 29 8.39 3.74 -10.44
C ILE A 29 7.65 4.97 -9.98
N VAL A 30 6.39 5.06 -10.37
CA VAL A 30 5.48 6.12 -9.90
C VAL A 30 4.23 5.48 -9.31
N GLY A 31 3.81 5.95 -8.15
CA GLY A 31 2.57 5.54 -7.48
C GLY A 31 1.82 6.75 -6.92
N THR A 32 0.54 6.87 -7.25
CA THR A 32 -0.23 8.11 -7.01
C THR A 32 -1.45 7.82 -6.13
N GLY A 33 -2.07 8.87 -5.56
CA GLY A 33 -3.38 8.75 -4.91
C GLY A 33 -4.55 8.65 -5.90
N ALA A 34 -4.32 8.99 -7.17
CA ALA A 34 -5.33 9.10 -8.19
C ALA A 34 -5.97 7.75 -8.54
N SER A 35 -7.29 7.74 -8.64
CA SER A 35 -8.03 6.55 -9.07
C SER A 35 -7.69 6.16 -10.50
N ASN A 36 -7.76 4.85 -10.78
CA ASN A 36 -7.56 4.25 -12.10
C ASN A 36 -6.14 4.44 -12.70
N GLN A 37 -5.14 4.81 -11.89
CA GLN A 37 -3.74 4.81 -12.32
C GLN A 37 -2.99 3.56 -11.82
N PRO A 38 -1.95 3.11 -12.55
CA PRO A 38 -1.04 2.10 -12.02
C PRO A 38 -0.44 2.53 -10.68
N ASN A 39 -0.23 1.57 -9.80
CA ASN A 39 0.29 1.78 -8.45
C ASN A 39 -0.53 2.79 -7.62
N GLN A 40 -1.87 2.70 -7.64
CA GLN A 40 -2.72 3.52 -6.79
C GLN A 40 -2.47 3.22 -5.31
N ILE A 41 -2.02 4.22 -4.57
CA ILE A 41 -1.83 4.17 -3.12
C ILE A 41 -3.09 4.69 -2.45
N ASN A 42 -3.85 3.78 -1.83
CA ASN A 42 -5.14 4.10 -1.22
C ASN A 42 -5.27 3.45 0.17
N ASN A 43 -5.79 4.21 1.14
CA ASN A 43 -6.02 3.73 2.50
C ASN A 43 -7.03 2.57 2.59
N ALA A 44 -7.90 2.41 1.58
CA ALA A 44 -8.84 1.30 1.44
C ALA A 44 -8.17 -0.07 1.42
N LEU A 45 -6.88 -0.13 1.05
CA LEU A 45 -6.09 -1.35 1.13
C LEU A 45 -5.77 -1.77 2.56
N VAL A 46 -5.83 -0.87 3.54
CA VAL A 46 -5.27 -1.12 4.87
C VAL A 46 -6.34 -1.10 5.95
N PHE A 47 -7.22 -0.09 5.98
CA PHE A 47 -8.15 0.08 7.08
C PHE A 47 -9.05 -1.16 7.34
N PRO A 48 -9.61 -1.87 6.33
CA PRO A 48 -10.49 -3.00 6.60
C PRO A 48 -9.76 -4.12 7.35
N GLY A 49 -8.51 -4.39 6.97
CA GLY A 49 -7.69 -5.43 7.60
C GLY A 49 -7.20 -5.05 8.99
N ILE A 50 -6.76 -3.80 9.17
CA ILE A 50 -6.32 -3.31 10.49
C ILE A 50 -7.45 -3.38 11.50
N PHE A 51 -8.62 -2.82 11.17
CA PHE A 51 -9.75 -2.80 12.09
C PHE A 51 -10.29 -4.20 12.37
N LYS A 52 -10.39 -5.06 11.35
CA LYS A 52 -10.77 -6.46 11.54
C LYS A 52 -9.83 -7.16 12.53
N GLY A 53 -8.52 -7.04 12.31
CA GLY A 53 -7.53 -7.68 13.18
C GLY A 53 -7.55 -7.15 14.61
N ALA A 54 -7.69 -5.83 14.77
CA ALA A 54 -7.77 -5.18 16.08
C ALA A 54 -9.02 -5.59 16.86
N LEU A 55 -10.19 -5.64 16.19
CA LEU A 55 -11.45 -6.08 16.79
C LEU A 55 -11.39 -7.55 17.20
N GLU A 56 -10.86 -8.43 16.34
CA GLU A 56 -10.70 -9.85 16.64
C GLU A 56 -9.74 -10.08 17.81
N ALA A 57 -8.64 -9.33 17.88
CA ALA A 57 -7.67 -9.41 18.98
C ALA A 57 -8.11 -8.64 20.24
N ARG A 58 -9.21 -7.86 20.18
CA ARG A 58 -9.73 -7.03 21.28
C ARG A 58 -8.69 -6.08 21.89
N VAL A 59 -7.79 -5.57 21.06
CA VAL A 59 -6.78 -4.60 21.48
C VAL A 59 -7.42 -3.24 21.77
N LYS A 60 -6.86 -2.52 22.75
CA LYS A 60 -7.34 -1.18 23.11
C LYS A 60 -6.86 -0.10 22.15
N ASP A 61 -5.69 -0.30 21.55
CA ASP A 61 -5.01 0.67 20.70
C ASP A 61 -4.35 -0.01 19.49
N ILE A 62 -4.21 0.74 18.38
CA ILE A 62 -3.43 0.31 17.21
C ILE A 62 -1.98 0.76 17.39
N THR A 63 -1.11 -0.19 17.73
CA THR A 63 0.32 0.08 17.95
C THR A 63 1.10 0.23 16.64
N ASP A 64 2.30 0.82 16.70
CA ASP A 64 3.17 0.91 15.53
C ASP A 64 3.65 -0.47 15.06
N ASP A 65 3.82 -1.43 15.97
CA ASP A 65 4.10 -2.84 15.63
C ASP A 65 2.99 -3.42 14.73
N MET A 66 1.71 -3.14 15.06
CA MET A 66 0.56 -3.55 14.24
C MET A 66 0.53 -2.86 12.88
N LYS A 67 0.86 -1.55 12.82
CA LYS A 67 0.95 -0.81 11.55
C LYS A 67 2.06 -1.39 10.65
N ILE A 68 3.24 -1.64 11.21
CA ILE A 68 4.36 -2.25 10.49
C ILE A 68 3.99 -3.66 10.00
N ALA A 69 3.29 -4.45 10.82
CA ALA A 69 2.81 -5.77 10.44
C ALA A 69 1.82 -5.70 9.27
N ALA A 70 0.89 -4.74 9.28
CA ALA A 70 -0.03 -4.48 8.18
C ALA A 70 0.71 -4.12 6.87
N CYS A 71 1.67 -3.19 6.94
CA CYS A 71 2.49 -2.81 5.78
C CYS A 71 3.25 -4.01 5.19
N LYS A 72 3.89 -4.82 6.05
CA LYS A 72 4.60 -6.04 5.62
C LYS A 72 3.66 -7.08 5.03
N ALA A 73 2.44 -7.21 5.56
CA ALA A 73 1.43 -8.12 5.02
C ALA A 73 0.98 -7.67 3.63
N LEU A 74 0.68 -6.38 3.44
CA LEU A 74 0.29 -5.81 2.15
C LEU A 74 1.38 -6.00 1.09
N ALA A 75 2.64 -5.70 1.44
CA ALA A 75 3.78 -5.83 0.54
C ALA A 75 4.05 -7.27 0.05
N ARG A 76 3.57 -8.29 0.79
CA ARG A 76 3.76 -9.72 0.46
C ARG A 76 2.60 -10.31 -0.36
N ILE A 77 1.57 -9.52 -0.69
CA ILE A 77 0.41 -10.01 -1.44
C ILE A 77 0.76 -10.29 -2.90
N ILE A 78 1.58 -9.42 -3.50
CA ILE A 78 2.10 -9.61 -4.85
C ILE A 78 3.33 -10.48 -4.74
N LYS A 79 3.40 -11.55 -5.52
CA LYS A 79 4.58 -12.41 -5.53
C LYS A 79 5.71 -11.72 -6.28
N LYS A 80 6.95 -12.10 -5.97
CA LYS A 80 8.14 -11.44 -6.53
C LYS A 80 8.17 -11.53 -8.06
N GLU A 81 7.74 -12.66 -8.60
CA GLU A 81 7.65 -12.94 -10.03
C GLU A 81 6.57 -12.13 -10.77
N ASP A 82 5.57 -11.62 -10.05
CA ASP A 82 4.46 -10.84 -10.61
C ASP A 82 4.75 -9.33 -10.57
N LEU A 83 5.83 -8.89 -9.90
CA LEU A 83 6.14 -7.47 -9.73
C LEU A 83 6.58 -6.83 -11.06
N THR A 84 5.98 -5.68 -11.37
CA THR A 84 6.39 -4.81 -12.48
C THR A 84 6.46 -3.36 -11.99
N GLU A 85 7.06 -2.47 -12.79
CA GLU A 85 7.13 -1.03 -12.49
C GLU A 85 5.73 -0.37 -12.37
N THR A 86 4.70 -1.02 -12.92
CA THR A 86 3.30 -0.59 -12.88
C THR A 86 2.42 -1.43 -11.96
N TYR A 87 3.00 -2.42 -11.27
CA TYR A 87 2.29 -3.33 -10.37
C TYR A 87 3.10 -3.66 -9.12
N ILE A 88 3.25 -2.65 -8.24
CA ILE A 88 3.93 -2.79 -6.93
C ILE A 88 2.97 -2.87 -5.74
N ILE A 89 1.69 -2.59 -5.94
CA ILE A 89 0.66 -2.57 -4.90
C ILE A 89 -0.65 -3.17 -5.47
N PRO A 90 -1.36 -4.03 -4.72
CA PRO A 90 -2.55 -4.69 -5.25
C PRO A 90 -3.69 -3.70 -5.47
N ASN A 91 -4.62 -4.07 -6.35
CA ASN A 91 -5.86 -3.34 -6.55
C ASN A 91 -6.70 -3.29 -5.26
N ILE A 92 -7.40 -2.16 -5.03
CA ILE A 92 -8.27 -1.92 -3.87
C ILE A 92 -9.37 -2.98 -3.66
N PHE A 93 -9.79 -3.68 -4.73
CA PHE A 93 -10.80 -4.72 -4.70
C PHE A 93 -10.23 -6.13 -4.49
N ASN A 94 -8.92 -6.27 -4.25
CA ASN A 94 -8.32 -7.57 -3.97
C ASN A 94 -8.83 -8.11 -2.62
N LYS A 95 -9.76 -9.07 -2.70
CA LYS A 95 -10.45 -9.68 -1.54
C LYS A 95 -9.51 -10.35 -0.53
N LYS A 96 -8.26 -10.66 -0.92
CA LYS A 96 -7.28 -11.28 -0.01
C LYS A 96 -6.64 -10.25 0.93
N VAL A 97 -6.61 -8.97 0.55
CA VAL A 97 -5.86 -7.94 1.28
C VAL A 97 -6.29 -7.81 2.73
N ALA A 98 -7.57 -7.58 2.98
CA ALA A 98 -8.10 -7.41 4.34
C ALA A 98 -7.80 -8.64 5.22
N THR A 99 -7.94 -9.85 4.68
CA THR A 99 -7.68 -11.10 5.41
C THR A 99 -6.20 -11.29 5.75
N TYR A 100 -5.29 -10.93 4.84
CA TYR A 100 -3.86 -11.05 5.08
C TYR A 100 -3.38 -10.05 6.14
N ILE A 101 -3.86 -8.80 6.03
CA ILE A 101 -3.55 -7.76 7.00
C ILE A 101 -4.12 -8.11 8.37
N SER A 102 -5.38 -8.55 8.47
CA SER A 102 -6.00 -8.86 9.77
C SER A 102 -5.24 -9.94 10.52
N LYS A 103 -4.83 -11.02 9.83
CA LYS A 103 -4.01 -12.09 10.42
C LYS A 103 -2.67 -11.58 10.94
N ALA A 104 -2.01 -10.70 10.18
CA ALA A 104 -0.74 -10.13 10.59
C ALA A 104 -0.89 -9.20 11.81
N VAL A 105 -1.97 -8.43 11.84
CA VAL A 105 -2.30 -7.52 12.95
C VAL A 105 -2.62 -8.30 14.22
N ILE A 106 -3.41 -9.38 14.15
CA ILE A 106 -3.69 -10.26 15.29
C ILE A 106 -2.41 -10.87 15.84
N LYS A 107 -1.49 -11.30 14.97
CA LYS A 107 -0.20 -11.84 15.39
C LYS A 107 0.70 -10.79 16.06
N ALA A 108 0.55 -9.53 15.68
CA ALA A 108 1.32 -8.41 16.24
C ALA A 108 0.66 -7.79 17.49
N ALA A 109 -0.60 -8.14 17.77
CA ALA A 109 -1.29 -7.74 18.99
C ALA A 109 -0.59 -8.39 20.20
N LYS A 110 -0.19 -7.56 21.15
CA LYS A 110 0.36 -7.95 22.44
C LYS A 110 -0.64 -7.62 23.53
#